data_AF-A0A7W9ALE8-F1
#
_entry.id   AF-A0A7W9ALE8-F1
#
_cell.length_a   1.000
_cell.length_b   1.000
_cell.length_c   1.000
_cell.angle_alpha   90.00
_cell.angle_beta   90.00
_cell.angle_gamma   90.00
#
_symmetry.space_group_name_H-M   'P 1'
#
loop_
_entity.id
_entity.type
_entity.pdbx_description
1 polymer ?
#
loop_
_entity_poly.entity_id
_entity_poly.type
_entity_poly.pdbx_seq_one_letter_code
_entity_poly.pdbx_strand_id
1 'polypeptide(L)'
;MIDTESGQSIFARLTEINPALTRAVDIFGPGGWRRVRTVRWLLTRTIPLGPSILGIWGILTLSIIAAAVFVPSIWRWTSLFGWVLLGLIGLLCYRGAARGLANISAFRDALATLLQQKVFPGEPDRTVKMGDFGLEGRPALKIVSANLSTRRLHLFSADRTPDTPVADAVAASVCLPMIFAPWRVGDDIHVDGGIVSNLPAWPFDEERELDPEALTVTVEIDAGEERPTDHRDWLSAAVATTLWGSGELNLRVSGPSERLALPTTLNLLDFDVTGEIACQAVNDVALAVTLRLDKRLLRLPALYRDACGVVQSIAQDELKLDGKRERVRVAVARLDRGYTRSLRFSHGAGFANDADETMLLPLEGSVAGLAWRERESRFETYPLSGETDLPGPANRLRRKARWRNLAWVMCVPILNKDGAPFVLVQIDSNAKLVDDQQVQAALINIEGAVKSFFGLIQNELVELEDGVSAEK
;
A
#
# COMPACT_ATOMS: atom_id res chain seq x y z
N MET A 1 13.16 4.52 14.52
CA MET A 1 12.07 4.44 15.51
C MET A 1 12.38 5.43 16.61
N ILE A 2 11.61 6.51 16.63
CA ILE A 2 11.62 7.50 17.71
C ILE A 2 10.89 6.84 18.86
N ASP A 3 11.49 6.84 20.05
CA ASP A 3 10.78 6.53 21.27
C ASP A 3 9.89 7.73 21.61
N THR A 4 8.59 7.54 21.48
CA THR A 4 7.58 8.58 21.70
C THR A 4 7.39 8.90 23.18
N GLU A 5 7.80 8.00 24.08
CA GLU A 5 7.73 8.19 25.54
C GLU A 5 8.99 8.88 26.08
N SER A 6 10.17 8.52 25.58
CA SER A 6 11.44 9.14 26.01
C SER A 6 11.90 10.30 25.12
N GLY A 7 11.26 10.52 23.97
CA GLY A 7 11.64 11.52 22.96
C GLY A 7 12.96 11.20 22.25
N GLN A 8 13.58 10.06 22.53
CA GLN A 8 14.87 9.69 21.95
C GLN A 8 14.70 9.14 20.53
N SER A 9 15.35 9.79 19.57
CA SER A 9 15.39 9.30 18.20
C SER A 9 16.32 8.08 18.07
N ILE A 10 16.11 7.27 17.03
CA ILE A 10 17.06 6.20 16.66
C ILE A 10 18.47 6.74 16.42
N PHE A 11 18.61 8.02 16.09
CA PHE A 11 19.91 8.68 15.93
C PHE A 11 20.68 8.79 17.25
N ALA A 12 20.01 8.82 18.41
CA ALA A 12 20.70 8.76 19.69
C ALA A 12 21.48 7.43 19.83
N ARG A 13 20.81 6.29 19.56
CA ARG A 13 21.48 4.97 19.54
C ARG A 13 22.48 4.83 18.40
N LEU A 14 22.20 5.39 17.23
CA LEU A 14 23.17 5.39 16.12
C LEU A 14 24.41 6.20 16.44
N THR A 15 24.29 7.29 17.21
CA THR A 15 25.42 8.11 17.65
C THR A 15 26.31 7.32 18.61
N GLU A 16 25.73 6.50 19.49
CA GLU A 16 26.48 5.62 20.40
C GLU A 16 27.30 4.57 19.63
N ILE A 17 26.74 4.05 18.53
CA ILE A 17 27.38 3.02 17.70
C ILE A 17 28.40 3.63 16.73
N ASN A 18 28.02 4.73 16.08
CA ASN A 18 28.82 5.44 15.12
C ASN A 18 28.74 6.95 15.41
N PRO A 19 29.76 7.54 16.05
CA PRO A 19 29.80 8.96 16.38
C PRO A 19 29.69 9.90 15.17
N ALA A 20 29.86 9.40 13.94
CA ALA A 20 29.67 10.16 12.73
C ALA A 20 28.19 10.36 12.34
N LEU A 21 27.26 9.62 12.95
CA LEU A 21 25.82 9.63 12.63
C LEU A 21 24.99 10.32 13.71
N THR A 22 25.23 11.61 13.91
CA THR A 22 24.56 12.42 14.93
C THR A 22 23.18 12.92 14.50
N ARG A 23 22.99 13.13 13.19
CA ARG A 23 21.78 13.70 12.58
C ARG A 23 21.38 12.90 11.35
N ALA A 24 20.11 13.02 10.95
CA ALA A 24 19.60 12.40 9.74
C ALA A 24 20.37 12.77 8.47
N VAL A 25 20.89 14.00 8.40
CA VAL A 25 21.72 14.47 7.29
C VAL A 25 23.08 13.76 7.17
N ASP A 26 23.54 13.10 8.24
CA ASP A 26 24.82 12.40 8.24
C ASP A 26 24.74 11.05 7.51
N ILE A 27 23.53 10.52 7.27
CA ILE A 27 23.27 9.32 6.44
C ILE A 27 23.84 9.47 5.02
N PHE A 28 23.89 10.70 4.51
CA PHE A 28 24.39 10.98 3.17
C PHE A 28 25.93 10.85 3.05
N GLY A 29 26.60 10.57 4.17
CA GLY A 29 28.05 10.48 4.25
C GLY A 29 28.75 11.85 4.17
N PRO A 30 30.10 11.85 4.15
CA PRO A 30 30.88 13.08 4.23
C PRO A 30 30.58 14.06 3.09
N GLY A 31 29.89 15.15 3.40
CA GLY A 31 29.54 16.20 2.43
C GLY A 31 28.44 15.84 1.44
N GLY A 32 27.82 14.65 1.53
CA GLY A 32 26.71 14.25 0.65
C GLY A 32 25.50 15.17 0.80
N TRP A 33 25.11 15.48 2.03
CA TRP A 33 24.01 16.41 2.29
C TRP A 33 24.29 17.83 1.76
N ARG A 34 25.55 18.30 1.84
CA ARG A 34 25.93 19.60 1.25
C ARG A 34 25.69 19.59 -0.26
N ARG A 35 26.02 18.51 -0.97
CA ARG A 35 25.76 18.37 -2.41
C ARG A 35 24.27 18.33 -2.72
N VAL A 36 23.49 17.54 -1.96
CA VAL A 36 22.02 17.49 -2.11
C VAL A 36 21.40 18.87 -1.89
N ARG A 37 21.82 19.60 -0.84
CA ARG A 37 21.37 20.96 -0.55
C ARG A 37 21.80 21.95 -1.65
N THR A 38 23.02 21.83 -2.18
CA THR A 38 23.48 22.67 -3.31
C THR A 38 22.67 22.41 -4.57
N VAL A 39 22.34 21.15 -4.88
CA VAL A 39 21.47 20.79 -6.00
C VAL A 39 20.05 21.32 -5.77
N ARG A 40 19.46 21.13 -4.58
CA ARG A 40 18.16 21.70 -4.21
C ARG A 40 18.16 23.23 -4.36
N TRP A 41 19.23 23.90 -3.92
CA TRP A 41 19.37 25.34 -4.03
C TRP A 41 19.58 25.83 -5.48
N LEU A 42 20.34 25.09 -6.30
CA LEU A 42 20.55 25.39 -7.73
C LEU A 42 19.26 25.21 -8.54
N LEU A 43 18.47 24.19 -8.22
CA LEU A 43 17.23 23.85 -8.94
C LEU A 43 16.03 24.71 -8.53
N THR A 44 15.99 25.20 -7.29
CA THR A 44 14.92 26.10 -6.81
C THR A 44 15.12 27.56 -7.29
N ARG A 45 16.30 27.89 -7.82
CA ARG A 45 16.59 29.20 -8.41
C ARG A 45 16.31 29.17 -9.92
N THR A 46 15.45 30.07 -10.39
CA THR A 46 15.19 30.34 -11.82
C THR A 46 16.38 31.03 -12.50
N ILE A 47 17.61 30.57 -12.24
CA ILE A 47 18.75 30.96 -13.06
C ILE A 47 18.57 30.16 -14.34
N PRO A 48 18.48 30.79 -15.52
CA PRO A 48 18.34 30.05 -16.76
C PRO A 48 19.71 29.45 -17.09
N LEU A 49 20.07 28.39 -16.36
CA LEU A 49 21.35 27.69 -16.44
C LEU A 49 21.63 27.27 -17.89
N GLY A 50 20.60 26.89 -18.66
CA GLY A 50 20.70 26.60 -20.09
C GLY A 50 21.33 27.76 -20.90
N PRO A 51 20.64 28.90 -21.08
CA PRO A 51 21.18 30.01 -21.87
C PRO A 51 22.36 30.73 -21.21
N SER A 52 22.52 30.70 -19.88
CA SER A 52 23.71 31.27 -19.23
C SER A 52 24.95 30.41 -19.44
N ILE A 53 24.84 29.07 -19.37
CA ILE A 53 25.93 28.16 -19.70
C ILE A 53 26.21 28.24 -21.20
N LEU A 54 25.21 28.15 -22.08
CA LEU A 54 25.39 28.31 -23.53
C LEU A 54 25.98 29.68 -23.90
N GLY A 55 25.61 30.74 -23.19
CA GLY A 55 26.17 32.09 -23.36
C GLY A 55 27.63 32.18 -22.92
N ILE A 56 27.99 31.61 -21.77
CA ILE A 56 29.39 31.51 -21.32
C ILE A 56 30.21 30.66 -22.30
N TRP A 57 29.66 29.55 -22.78
CA TRP A 57 30.27 28.69 -23.79
C TRP A 57 30.47 29.44 -25.12
N GLY A 58 29.46 30.20 -25.56
CA GLY A 58 29.53 31.05 -26.75
C GLY A 58 30.57 32.16 -26.63
N ILE A 59 30.63 32.82 -25.48
CA ILE A 59 31.62 33.88 -25.23
C ILE A 59 33.04 33.29 -25.18
N LEU A 60 33.23 32.14 -24.55
CA LEU A 60 34.53 31.48 -24.47
C LEU A 60 34.95 30.92 -25.84
N THR A 61 34.04 30.39 -26.67
CA THR A 61 34.37 29.95 -28.05
C THR A 61 34.72 31.15 -28.92
N LEU A 62 33.93 32.22 -28.87
CA LEU A 62 34.20 33.48 -29.59
C LEU A 62 35.52 34.11 -29.14
N SER A 63 35.87 34.01 -27.85
CA SER A 63 37.14 34.50 -27.30
C SER A 63 38.34 33.68 -27.81
N ILE A 64 38.21 32.36 -27.95
CA ILE A 64 39.25 31.52 -28.58
C ILE A 64 39.40 31.87 -30.07
N ILE A 65 38.28 32.02 -30.79
CA ILE A 65 38.29 32.36 -32.22
C ILE A 65 38.92 33.76 -32.42
N ALA A 66 38.57 34.74 -31.58
CA ALA A 66 39.15 36.08 -31.61
C ALA A 66 40.65 36.09 -31.23
N ALA A 67 41.05 35.32 -30.22
CA ALA A 67 42.46 35.17 -29.83
C ALA A 67 43.30 34.44 -30.89
N ALA A 68 42.70 33.52 -31.66
CA ALA A 68 43.35 32.87 -32.79
C ALA A 68 43.65 33.85 -33.93
N VAL A 69 42.79 34.85 -34.16
CA VAL A 69 42.92 35.80 -35.29
C VAL A 69 43.72 37.07 -34.92
N PHE A 70 43.59 37.62 -33.69
CA PHE A 70 44.02 39.00 -33.42
C PHE A 70 45.04 39.24 -32.28
N VAL A 71 45.46 38.23 -31.49
CA VAL A 71 46.22 38.48 -30.24
C VAL A 71 47.53 37.66 -30.14
N PRO A 72 48.64 38.23 -29.59
CA PRO A 72 49.91 37.50 -29.44
C PRO A 72 49.82 36.34 -28.42
N SER A 73 50.61 35.30 -28.70
CA SER A 73 50.79 33.99 -28.02
C SER A 73 50.14 33.77 -26.63
N ILE A 74 50.32 34.66 -25.65
CA ILE A 74 49.92 34.46 -24.25
C ILE A 74 48.39 34.39 -24.03
N TRP A 75 47.59 35.17 -24.76
CA TRP A 75 46.12 35.19 -24.60
C TRP A 75 45.41 33.98 -25.23
N ARG A 76 46.10 33.27 -26.14
CA ARG A 76 45.62 31.98 -26.69
C ARG A 76 45.68 30.88 -25.64
N TRP A 77 46.73 30.89 -24.80
CA TRP A 77 46.88 29.91 -23.74
C TRP A 77 45.91 30.13 -22.57
N THR A 78 45.59 31.38 -22.21
CA THR A 78 44.62 31.66 -21.13
C THR A 78 43.19 31.26 -21.50
N SER A 79 42.79 31.50 -22.76
CA SER A 79 41.47 31.10 -23.27
C SER A 79 41.35 29.57 -23.43
N LEU A 80 42.40 28.90 -23.95
CA LEU A 80 42.47 27.43 -23.98
C LEU A 80 42.43 26.83 -22.57
N PHE A 81 43.17 27.41 -21.62
CA PHE A 81 43.15 26.97 -20.22
C PHE A 81 41.78 27.13 -19.58
N GLY A 82 41.08 28.25 -19.81
CA GLY A 82 39.70 28.45 -19.36
C GLY A 82 38.74 27.39 -19.90
N TRP A 83 38.90 26.99 -21.17
CA TRP A 83 38.12 25.92 -21.79
C TRP A 83 38.39 24.54 -21.21
N VAL A 84 39.67 24.20 -21.02
CA VAL A 84 40.07 22.94 -20.41
C VAL A 84 39.56 22.88 -18.97
N LEU A 85 39.66 23.97 -18.21
CA LEU A 85 39.14 24.05 -16.85
C LEU A 85 37.62 23.89 -16.79
N LEU A 86 36.88 24.54 -17.70
CA LEU A 86 35.42 24.43 -17.77
C LEU A 86 34.97 23.02 -18.18
N GLY A 87 35.65 22.40 -19.15
CA GLY A 87 35.43 21.02 -19.57
C GLY A 87 35.77 20.03 -18.45
N LEU A 88 36.84 20.29 -17.68
CA LEU A 88 37.19 19.51 -16.48
C LEU A 88 36.11 19.65 -15.40
N ILE A 89 35.60 20.85 -15.15
CA ILE A 89 34.48 21.10 -14.22
C ILE A 89 33.22 20.36 -14.69
N GLY A 90 32.89 20.43 -15.99
CA GLY A 90 31.77 19.71 -16.57
C GLY A 90 31.90 18.19 -16.44
N LEU A 91 33.09 17.65 -16.70
CA LEU A 91 33.40 16.23 -16.54
C LEU A 91 33.33 15.81 -15.07
N LEU A 92 33.83 16.63 -14.14
CA LEU A 92 33.75 16.38 -12.70
C LEU A 92 32.30 16.40 -12.20
N CYS A 93 31.49 17.35 -12.67
CA CYS A 93 30.06 17.41 -12.40
C CYS A 93 29.32 16.20 -12.97
N TYR A 94 29.60 15.80 -14.21
CA TYR A 94 29.02 14.61 -14.84
C TYR A 94 29.41 13.32 -14.10
N ARG A 95 30.69 13.14 -13.78
CA ARG A 95 31.18 11.98 -13.01
C ARG A 95 30.63 11.98 -11.57
N GLY A 96 30.38 13.15 -10.99
CA GLY A 96 29.72 13.30 -9.70
C GLY A 96 28.25 12.87 -9.75
N ALA A 97 27.50 13.37 -10.75
CA ALA A 97 26.10 12.99 -10.96
C ALA A 97 25.94 11.48 -11.27
N ALA A 98 26.82 10.92 -12.11
CA ALA A 98 26.80 9.50 -12.46
C ALA A 98 27.15 8.55 -11.30
N ARG A 99 27.76 9.07 -10.23
CA ARG A 99 28.07 8.31 -9.00
C ARG A 99 27.03 8.49 -7.90
N GLY A 100 25.96 9.25 -8.12
CA GLY A 100 25.00 9.63 -7.08
C GLY A 100 25.50 10.78 -6.20
N LEU A 101 24.58 11.58 -5.66
CA LEU A 101 24.92 12.75 -4.83
C LEU A 101 25.47 12.34 -3.45
N ALA A 102 25.02 11.18 -2.95
CA ALA A 102 25.39 10.63 -1.67
C ALA A 102 25.60 9.10 -1.72
N ASN A 103 26.26 8.57 -0.70
CA ASN A 103 26.52 7.14 -0.55
C ASN A 103 25.73 6.60 0.65
N ILE A 104 25.02 5.50 0.45
CA ILE A 104 24.17 4.86 1.46
C ILE A 104 24.95 3.96 2.46
N SER A 105 26.24 3.70 2.21
CA SER A 105 27.10 2.84 3.04
C SER A 105 27.07 3.18 4.53
N ALA A 106 27.12 4.46 4.89
CA ALA A 106 27.08 4.88 6.29
C ALA A 106 25.79 4.41 6.99
N PHE A 107 24.64 4.51 6.31
CA PHE A 107 23.37 3.99 6.82
C PHE A 107 23.34 2.46 6.85
N ARG A 108 23.83 1.82 5.79
CA ARG A 108 23.90 0.36 5.68
C ARG A 108 24.70 -0.24 6.84
N ASP A 109 25.88 0.30 7.13
CA ASP A 109 26.76 -0.22 8.18
C ASP A 109 26.18 0.02 9.57
N ALA A 110 25.59 1.18 9.79
CA ALA A 110 24.82 1.47 11.00
C ALA A 110 23.66 0.49 11.22
N LEU A 111 22.88 0.23 10.17
CA LEU A 111 21.77 -0.71 10.21
C LEU A 111 22.26 -2.14 10.45
N ALA A 112 23.37 -2.55 9.83
CA ALA A 112 23.97 -3.87 10.03
C ALA A 112 24.33 -4.10 11.50
N THR A 113 24.99 -3.13 12.14
CA THR A 113 25.34 -3.21 13.57
C THR A 113 24.10 -3.24 14.46
N LEU A 114 23.09 -2.40 14.19
CA LEU A 114 21.84 -2.41 14.95
C LEU A 114 21.09 -3.74 14.84
N LEU A 115 21.04 -4.32 13.64
CA LEU A 115 20.40 -5.61 13.41
C LEU A 115 21.16 -6.73 14.12
N GLN A 116 22.50 -6.73 14.05
CA GLN A 116 23.35 -7.69 14.74
C GLN A 116 23.09 -7.65 16.25
N GLN A 117 23.14 -6.47 16.88
CA GLN A 117 22.91 -6.32 18.32
C GLN A 117 21.51 -6.77 18.74
N LYS A 118 20.50 -6.58 17.88
CA LYS A 118 19.11 -6.95 18.19
C LYS A 118 18.83 -8.44 17.98
N VAL A 119 19.37 -9.05 16.93
CA VAL A 119 19.05 -10.44 16.54
C VAL A 119 20.01 -11.43 17.19
N PHE A 120 21.31 -11.09 17.27
CA PHE A 120 22.38 -11.94 17.81
C PHE A 120 23.26 -11.18 18.81
N PRO A 121 22.73 -10.77 19.98
CA PRO A 121 23.48 -9.96 20.95
C PRO A 121 24.77 -10.63 21.46
N GLY A 122 24.88 -11.96 21.39
CA GLY A 122 26.07 -12.73 21.80
C GLY A 122 27.14 -12.92 20.72
N GLU A 123 26.90 -12.50 19.48
CA GLU A 123 27.80 -12.74 18.34
C GLU A 123 28.13 -11.41 17.62
N PRO A 124 29.07 -10.60 18.14
CA PRO A 124 29.30 -9.21 17.71
C PRO A 124 29.70 -9.03 16.24
N ASP A 125 30.28 -10.06 15.62
CA ASP A 125 30.76 -10.00 14.23
C ASP A 125 29.85 -10.72 13.23
N ARG A 126 28.70 -11.25 13.69
CA ARG A 126 27.77 -11.98 12.81
C ARG A 126 27.00 -11.02 11.92
N THR A 127 27.08 -11.26 10.61
CA THR A 127 26.21 -10.58 9.64
C THR A 127 24.81 -11.20 9.69
N VAL A 128 23.79 -10.36 9.92
CA VAL A 128 22.38 -10.78 9.85
C VAL A 128 21.97 -10.94 8.39
N LYS A 129 21.51 -12.14 8.04
CA LYS A 129 21.13 -12.55 6.69
C LYS A 129 19.61 -12.74 6.57
N MET A 130 19.10 -12.74 5.34
CA MET A 130 17.66 -12.99 5.10
C MET A 130 17.21 -14.35 5.66
N GLY A 131 18.08 -15.37 5.62
CA GLY A 131 17.79 -16.70 6.16
C GLY A 131 17.67 -16.77 7.68
N ASP A 132 18.03 -15.72 8.42
CA ASP A 132 17.85 -15.68 9.89
C ASP A 132 16.39 -15.35 10.30
N PHE A 133 15.55 -14.93 9.34
CA PHE A 133 14.14 -14.58 9.53
C PHE A 133 13.20 -15.72 9.12
N GLY A 134 12.02 -15.79 9.73
CA GLY A 134 11.09 -16.92 9.54
C GLY A 134 11.46 -18.19 10.32
N LEU A 135 12.46 -18.10 11.21
CA LEU A 135 12.91 -19.18 12.10
C LEU A 135 12.84 -18.73 13.56
N GLU A 136 12.76 -19.68 14.48
CA GLU A 136 12.85 -19.43 15.94
C GLU A 136 11.85 -18.37 16.47
N GLY A 137 10.66 -18.30 15.87
CA GLY A 137 9.63 -17.32 16.24
C GLY A 137 9.87 -15.90 15.72
N ARG A 138 10.90 -15.67 14.91
CA ARG A 138 11.11 -14.40 14.21
C ARG A 138 10.15 -14.30 13.01
N PRO A 139 9.54 -13.13 12.75
CA PRO A 139 8.63 -12.98 11.61
C PRO A 139 9.37 -13.18 10.29
N ALA A 140 8.64 -13.65 9.27
CA ALA A 140 9.15 -13.71 7.91
C ALA A 140 9.42 -12.29 7.39
N LEU A 141 10.57 -12.09 6.75
CA LEU A 141 10.98 -10.80 6.22
C LEU A 141 11.10 -10.87 4.69
N LYS A 142 10.41 -9.96 4.02
CA LYS A 142 10.41 -9.80 2.56
C LYS A 142 10.74 -8.35 2.23
N ILE A 143 11.75 -8.12 1.39
CA ILE A 143 12.20 -6.77 0.98
C ILE A 143 12.20 -6.69 -0.53
N VAL A 144 11.63 -5.62 -1.09
CA VAL A 144 11.50 -5.43 -2.54
C VAL A 144 12.40 -4.29 -3.00
N SER A 145 13.14 -4.50 -4.09
CA SER A 145 13.95 -3.46 -4.75
C SER A 145 13.76 -3.50 -6.26
N ALA A 146 14.17 -2.44 -6.96
CA ALA A 146 14.24 -2.44 -8.42
C ALA A 146 15.66 -2.80 -8.86
N ASN A 147 15.82 -3.95 -9.54
CA ASN A 147 17.10 -4.39 -10.08
C ASN A 147 17.30 -3.81 -11.48
N LEU A 148 18.29 -2.93 -11.62
CA LEU A 148 18.63 -2.25 -12.87
C LEU A 148 19.36 -3.15 -13.87
N SER A 149 20.10 -4.17 -13.40
CA SER A 149 20.77 -5.14 -14.27
C SER A 149 19.77 -5.94 -15.08
N THR A 150 18.71 -6.43 -14.41
CA THR A 150 17.68 -7.28 -15.01
C THR A 150 16.44 -6.51 -15.46
N ARG A 151 16.32 -5.23 -15.06
CA ARG A 151 15.19 -4.33 -15.32
C ARG A 151 13.86 -4.86 -14.78
N ARG A 152 13.89 -5.46 -13.58
CA ARG A 152 12.73 -6.09 -12.92
C ARG A 152 12.73 -5.81 -11.41
N LEU A 153 11.58 -6.00 -10.78
CA LEU A 153 11.51 -6.10 -9.33
C LEU A 153 12.31 -7.31 -8.85
N HIS A 154 13.02 -7.14 -7.75
CA HIS A 154 13.75 -8.19 -7.07
C HIS A 154 13.25 -8.32 -5.64
N LEU A 155 12.85 -9.53 -5.26
CA LEU A 155 12.36 -9.88 -3.94
C LEU A 155 13.46 -10.60 -3.16
N PHE A 156 13.94 -9.95 -2.11
CA PHE A 156 14.78 -10.57 -1.10
C PHE A 156 13.90 -11.26 -0.06
N SER A 157 14.14 -12.54 0.19
CA SER A 157 13.48 -13.33 1.24
C SER A 157 14.38 -14.45 1.73
N ALA A 158 14.01 -15.10 2.83
CA ALA A 158 14.69 -16.31 3.31
C ALA A 158 14.71 -17.42 2.25
N ASP A 159 13.62 -17.59 1.50
CA ASP A 159 13.48 -18.69 0.51
C ASP A 159 14.26 -18.43 -0.79
N ARG A 160 14.40 -17.16 -1.20
CA ARG A 160 15.00 -16.79 -2.49
C ARG A 160 16.46 -16.40 -2.37
N THR A 161 16.80 -15.69 -1.31
CA THR A 161 18.13 -15.09 -1.14
C THR A 161 18.62 -15.25 0.31
N PRO A 162 18.69 -16.48 0.85
CA PRO A 162 18.97 -16.72 2.28
C PRO A 162 20.30 -16.11 2.73
N ASP A 163 21.31 -16.08 1.85
CA ASP A 163 22.65 -15.62 2.17
C ASP A 163 22.84 -14.09 2.10
N THR A 164 21.87 -13.36 1.55
CA THR A 164 21.97 -11.91 1.40
C THR A 164 21.90 -11.23 2.76
N PRO A 165 22.85 -10.34 3.11
CA PRO A 165 22.75 -9.53 4.32
C PRO A 165 21.52 -8.63 4.30
N VAL A 166 20.77 -8.60 5.39
CA VAL A 166 19.52 -7.81 5.48
C VAL A 166 19.81 -6.31 5.28
N ALA A 167 20.92 -5.82 5.83
CA ALA A 167 21.32 -4.42 5.66
C ALA A 167 21.57 -4.05 4.18
N ASP A 168 22.09 -4.98 3.37
CA ASP A 168 22.32 -4.77 1.94
C ASP A 168 20.99 -4.79 1.16
N ALA A 169 20.07 -5.69 1.52
CA ALA A 169 18.73 -5.72 0.94
C ALA A 169 17.95 -4.43 1.25
N VAL A 170 18.02 -3.91 2.48
CA VAL A 170 17.40 -2.63 2.85
C VAL A 170 18.07 -1.48 2.11
N ALA A 171 19.41 -1.43 2.05
CA ALA A 171 20.14 -0.38 1.32
C ALA A 171 19.76 -0.35 -0.17
N ALA A 172 19.60 -1.51 -0.81
CA ALA A 172 19.06 -1.62 -2.16
C ALA A 172 17.63 -1.07 -2.27
N SER A 173 16.77 -1.37 -1.29
CA SER A 173 15.36 -0.97 -1.28
C SER A 173 15.11 0.52 -1.04
N VAL A 174 16.02 1.25 -0.40
CA VAL A 174 15.86 2.69 -0.06
C VAL A 174 16.77 3.61 -0.87
N CYS A 175 17.43 3.06 -1.90
CA CYS A 175 18.38 3.79 -2.73
C CYS A 175 17.65 4.65 -3.77
N LEU A 176 17.13 5.80 -3.30
CA LEU A 176 16.43 6.79 -4.12
C LEU A 176 17.29 7.23 -5.33
N PRO A 177 16.77 7.12 -6.57
CA PRO A 177 17.47 7.59 -7.75
C PRO A 177 17.86 9.06 -7.63
N MET A 178 18.95 9.43 -8.30
CA MET A 178 19.54 10.79 -8.28
C MET A 178 20.13 11.22 -6.93
N ILE A 179 19.56 10.77 -5.81
CA ILE A 179 20.03 11.10 -4.46
C ILE A 179 21.16 10.16 -4.05
N PHE A 180 20.94 8.86 -4.10
CA PHE A 180 21.92 7.85 -3.73
C PHE A 180 22.52 7.16 -4.95
N ALA A 181 23.79 6.78 -4.82
CA ALA A 181 24.46 5.91 -5.77
C ALA A 181 23.75 4.54 -5.81
N PRO A 182 23.42 3.98 -6.99
CA PRO A 182 22.86 2.63 -7.09
C PRO A 182 23.65 1.61 -6.27
N TRP A 183 22.97 0.81 -5.47
CA TRP A 183 23.61 -0.13 -4.55
C TRP A 183 23.87 -1.46 -5.24
N ARG A 184 25.03 -2.07 -4.98
CA ARG A 184 25.39 -3.37 -5.55
C ARG A 184 25.13 -4.47 -4.54
N VAL A 185 24.36 -5.48 -4.92
CA VAL A 185 24.14 -6.71 -4.14
C VAL A 185 24.56 -7.88 -5.00
N GLY A 186 25.63 -8.58 -4.60
CA GLY A 186 26.29 -9.55 -5.49
C GLY A 186 26.82 -8.87 -6.75
N ASP A 187 26.42 -9.39 -7.91
CA ASP A 187 26.79 -8.83 -9.22
C ASP A 187 25.79 -7.80 -9.77
N ASP A 188 24.64 -7.65 -9.11
CA ASP A 188 23.54 -6.84 -9.60
C ASP A 188 23.50 -5.44 -8.98
N ILE A 189 22.96 -4.49 -9.77
CA ILE A 189 22.79 -3.10 -9.36
C ILE A 189 21.31 -2.84 -9.07
N HIS A 190 21.04 -2.26 -7.91
CA HIS A 190 19.71 -2.03 -7.39
C HIS A 190 19.48 -0.54 -7.06
N VAL A 191 18.22 -0.14 -7.15
CA VAL A 191 17.69 1.16 -6.70
C VAL A 191 16.36 0.93 -5.99
N ASP A 192 15.83 2.02 -5.41
CA ASP A 192 14.59 2.02 -4.64
C ASP A 192 13.45 1.26 -5.34
N GLY A 193 12.82 0.34 -4.60
CA GLY A 193 11.72 -0.47 -5.10
C GLY A 193 10.45 0.34 -5.40
N GLY A 194 10.28 1.49 -4.75
CA GLY A 194 9.13 2.37 -4.92
C GLY A 194 8.97 2.89 -6.36
N ILE A 195 10.06 2.95 -7.14
CA ILE A 195 10.03 3.38 -8.56
C ILE A 195 9.14 2.47 -9.40
N VAL A 196 9.07 1.19 -9.02
CA VAL A 196 8.38 0.16 -9.77
C VAL A 196 7.16 -0.35 -9.00
N SER A 197 7.22 -0.35 -7.67
CA SER A 197 6.10 -0.72 -6.80
C SER A 197 6.18 -0.07 -5.43
N ASN A 198 5.35 0.96 -5.20
CA ASN A 198 5.25 1.67 -3.92
C ASN A 198 4.67 0.84 -2.76
N LEU A 199 3.81 -0.14 -3.04
CA LEU A 199 3.12 -0.95 -2.01
C LEU A 199 3.04 -2.43 -2.45
N PRO A 200 4.13 -3.21 -2.32
CA PRO A 200 4.11 -4.60 -2.71
C PRO A 200 3.38 -5.44 -1.66
N ALA A 201 2.07 -5.62 -1.82
CA ALA A 201 1.30 -6.62 -1.06
C ALA A 201 1.39 -8.03 -1.68
N TRP A 202 1.69 -8.08 -2.99
CA TRP A 202 1.85 -9.32 -3.77
C TRP A 202 2.88 -10.33 -3.23
N PRO A 203 3.96 -9.96 -2.50
CA PRO A 203 4.89 -10.94 -1.98
C PRO A 203 4.22 -11.91 -0.99
N PHE A 204 3.07 -11.55 -0.43
CA PHE A 204 2.29 -12.36 0.50
C PHE A 204 1.10 -13.08 -0.18
N ASP A 205 1.10 -13.20 -1.51
CA ASP A 205 -0.01 -13.83 -2.23
C ASP A 205 -0.20 -15.28 -1.84
N GLU A 206 0.89 -16.04 -1.74
CA GLU A 206 0.88 -17.45 -1.35
C GLU A 206 0.37 -17.63 0.10
N GLU A 207 0.83 -16.82 1.03
CA GLU A 207 0.35 -16.88 2.42
C GLU A 207 -1.14 -16.62 2.55
N ARG A 208 -1.69 -15.70 1.74
CA ARG A 208 -3.13 -15.40 1.74
C ARG A 208 -3.95 -16.46 1.02
N GLU A 209 -3.36 -17.20 0.10
CA GLU A 209 -4.01 -18.38 -0.50
C GLU A 209 -4.05 -19.56 0.49
N LEU A 210 -3.01 -19.70 1.33
CA LEU A 210 -2.94 -20.72 2.38
C LEU A 210 -3.80 -20.37 3.60
N ASP A 211 -3.85 -19.10 3.98
CA ASP A 211 -4.68 -18.56 5.05
C ASP A 211 -5.52 -17.36 4.54
N PRO A 212 -6.72 -17.65 4.00
CA PRO A 212 -7.63 -16.60 3.52
C PRO A 212 -8.16 -15.65 4.61
N GLU A 213 -8.03 -16.02 5.90
CA GLU A 213 -8.44 -15.18 7.03
C GLU A 213 -7.31 -14.27 7.52
N ALA A 214 -6.09 -14.42 6.99
CA ALA A 214 -4.96 -13.58 7.34
C ALA A 214 -5.24 -12.10 7.01
N LEU A 215 -5.37 -11.31 8.07
CA LEU A 215 -5.55 -9.87 7.94
C LEU A 215 -4.28 -9.23 7.36
N THR A 216 -4.41 -8.62 6.18
CA THR A 216 -3.31 -7.89 5.54
C THR A 216 -3.48 -6.39 5.77
N VAL A 217 -2.61 -5.79 6.61
CA VAL A 217 -2.58 -4.33 6.78
C VAL A 217 -1.47 -3.75 5.89
N THR A 218 -1.87 -2.96 4.91
CA THR A 218 -0.93 -2.23 4.04
C THR A 218 -0.85 -0.79 4.52
N VAL A 219 0.35 -0.34 4.87
CA VAL A 219 0.58 1.00 5.40
C VAL A 219 1.24 1.85 4.33
N GLU A 220 0.67 3.02 4.06
CA GLU A 220 1.19 3.98 3.10
C GLU A 220 1.37 5.34 3.75
N ILE A 221 2.44 6.03 3.40
CA ILE A 221 2.67 7.41 3.82
C ILE A 221 2.02 8.33 2.80
N ASP A 222 1.02 9.07 3.25
CA ASP A 222 0.31 10.05 2.45
C ASP A 222 0.87 11.44 2.76
N ALA A 223 1.79 11.92 1.92
CA ALA A 223 2.28 13.29 2.01
C ALA A 223 1.24 14.18 1.33
N GLY A 224 0.27 14.65 2.13
CA GLY A 224 -1.03 15.16 1.64
C GLY A 224 -1.00 16.16 0.47
N GLU A 225 -2.05 16.04 -0.35
CA GLU A 225 -2.52 16.85 -1.49
C GLU A 225 -1.52 17.27 -2.57
N GLU A 226 -1.98 17.13 -3.82
CA GLU A 226 -1.42 17.70 -5.05
C GLU A 226 -1.23 19.21 -4.92
N ARG A 227 -0.11 19.64 -4.33
CA ARG A 227 0.27 21.05 -4.38
C ARG A 227 0.46 21.43 -5.85
N PRO A 228 -0.13 22.54 -6.34
CA PRO A 228 0.17 23.04 -7.66
C PRO A 228 1.69 23.20 -7.76
N THR A 229 2.31 22.42 -8.65
CA THR A 229 3.76 22.39 -8.79
C THR A 229 4.23 23.78 -9.21
N ASP A 230 4.75 24.57 -8.27
CA ASP A 230 5.56 25.72 -8.61
C ASP A 230 6.83 25.20 -9.30
N HIS A 231 7.35 25.92 -10.29
CA HIS A 231 8.53 25.49 -11.08
C HIS A 231 9.78 25.20 -10.23
N ARG A 232 9.75 25.54 -8.93
CA ARG A 232 10.84 25.43 -7.95
C ARG A 232 10.92 24.07 -7.24
N ASP A 233 9.82 23.31 -7.15
CA ASP A 233 9.75 22.03 -6.42
C ASP A 233 9.64 20.80 -7.32
N TRP A 234 10.02 20.97 -8.60
CA TRP A 234 9.88 19.93 -9.63
C TRP A 234 10.71 18.67 -9.37
N LEU A 235 11.88 18.75 -8.70
CA LEU A 235 12.71 17.57 -8.45
C LEU A 235 12.08 16.67 -7.39
N SER A 236 11.57 17.25 -6.29
CA SER A 236 10.77 16.52 -5.31
C SER A 236 9.54 15.95 -5.97
N ALA A 237 8.84 16.71 -6.82
CA ALA A 237 7.69 16.23 -7.57
C ALA A 237 8.06 15.12 -8.58
N ALA A 238 9.24 15.15 -9.21
CA ALA A 238 9.67 14.13 -10.16
C ALA A 238 10.04 12.81 -9.46
N VAL A 239 10.77 12.89 -8.33
CA VAL A 239 11.05 11.73 -7.48
C VAL A 239 9.74 11.18 -6.92
N ALA A 240 8.87 12.06 -6.45
CA ALA A 240 7.53 11.76 -5.98
C ALA A 240 6.71 11.00 -7.02
N THR A 241 6.54 11.55 -8.21
CA THR A 241 5.80 10.92 -9.32
C THR A 241 6.44 9.61 -9.77
N THR A 242 7.77 9.50 -9.71
CA THR A 242 8.46 8.24 -10.06
C THR A 242 8.13 7.13 -9.04
N LEU A 243 8.04 7.46 -7.75
CA LEU A 243 7.75 6.50 -6.69
C LEU A 243 6.23 6.23 -6.58
N TRP A 244 5.41 7.27 -6.59
CA TRP A 244 3.97 7.19 -6.35
C TRP A 244 3.12 7.02 -7.62
N GLY A 245 3.65 7.38 -8.79
CA GLY A 245 2.93 7.24 -10.07
C GLY A 245 2.75 5.79 -10.56
N SER A 246 3.43 4.82 -9.93
CA SER A 246 3.23 3.38 -10.18
C SER A 246 2.08 2.76 -9.36
N GLY A 247 1.45 3.54 -8.46
CA GLY A 247 0.52 3.06 -7.44
C GLY A 247 -0.77 2.43 -7.95
N GLU A 248 -1.26 2.81 -9.14
CA GLU A 248 -2.52 2.28 -9.69
C GLU A 248 -2.46 0.80 -10.12
N LEU A 249 -1.26 0.25 -10.36
CA LEU A 249 -1.10 -1.11 -10.90
C LEU A 249 -0.79 -2.21 -9.87
N ASN A 250 -0.42 -1.85 -8.63
CA ASN A 250 0.19 -2.80 -7.67
C ASN A 250 -0.71 -3.26 -6.51
N LEU A 251 -1.94 -2.75 -6.40
CA LEU A 251 -2.91 -3.18 -5.38
C LEU A 251 -3.87 -4.27 -5.90
N ARG A 252 -3.34 -5.27 -6.61
CA ARG A 252 -4.07 -6.54 -6.79
C ARG A 252 -3.92 -7.38 -5.53
N VAL A 253 -4.46 -6.90 -4.42
CA VAL A 253 -4.68 -7.76 -3.26
C VAL A 253 -5.88 -8.64 -3.59
N SER A 254 -5.64 -9.91 -3.87
CA SER A 254 -6.68 -10.94 -3.87
C SER A 254 -6.98 -11.38 -2.43
N GLY A 255 -7.78 -10.62 -1.67
CA GLY A 255 -8.10 -10.94 -0.27
C GLY A 255 -8.46 -9.71 0.57
N PRO A 256 -8.87 -9.87 1.85
CA PRO A 256 -9.15 -8.75 2.75
C PRO A 256 -7.85 -8.01 3.10
N SER A 257 -7.54 -6.93 2.35
CA SER A 257 -6.50 -5.97 2.75
C SER A 257 -7.11 -4.67 3.21
N GLU A 258 -6.57 -4.15 4.31
CA GLU A 258 -6.84 -2.80 4.76
C GLU A 258 -5.68 -1.87 4.44
N ARG A 259 -5.97 -0.84 3.62
CA ARG A 259 -5.02 0.24 3.32
C ARG A 259 -5.15 1.31 4.39
N LEU A 260 -4.06 1.53 5.11
CA LEU A 260 -3.92 2.57 6.10
C LEU A 260 -3.05 3.69 5.53
N ALA A 261 -3.67 4.80 5.17
CA ALA A 261 -2.96 6.02 4.82
C ALA A 261 -2.51 6.73 6.10
N LEU A 262 -1.24 7.10 6.15
CA LEU A 262 -0.59 7.86 7.22
C LEU A 262 -0.41 9.30 6.74
N PRO A 263 -1.36 10.20 6.99
CA PRO A 263 -1.25 11.59 6.55
C PRO A 263 -0.07 12.25 7.27
N THR A 264 0.87 12.80 6.50
CA THR A 264 2.03 13.49 7.06
C THR A 264 2.25 14.84 6.38
N THR A 265 2.74 15.80 7.16
CA THR A 265 3.18 17.10 6.66
C THR A 265 4.62 17.09 6.16
N LEU A 266 5.36 16.00 6.40
CA LEU A 266 6.76 15.83 6.03
C LEU A 266 6.89 15.39 4.57
N ASN A 267 7.79 16.02 3.83
CA ASN A 267 8.11 15.61 2.46
C ASN A 267 9.28 14.62 2.44
N LEU A 268 9.39 13.86 1.36
CA LEU A 268 10.40 12.80 1.18
C LEU A 268 11.86 13.26 1.33
N LEU A 269 12.16 14.53 1.05
CA LEU A 269 13.52 15.11 1.12
C LEU A 269 13.76 15.97 2.37
N ASP A 270 12.85 15.99 3.34
CA ASP A 270 12.96 16.82 4.56
C ASP A 270 13.85 16.16 5.63
N PHE A 271 15.09 15.83 5.26
CA PHE A 271 16.09 15.21 6.14
C PHE A 271 16.72 16.19 7.15
N ASP A 272 16.41 17.49 7.06
CA ASP A 272 16.89 18.55 7.95
C ASP A 272 15.91 18.95 9.06
N VAL A 273 14.79 18.22 9.19
CA VAL A 273 13.81 18.41 10.25
C VAL A 273 14.39 18.02 11.61
N THR A 274 14.01 18.75 12.65
CA THR A 274 14.45 18.48 14.03
C THR A 274 13.77 17.23 14.60
N GLY A 275 14.43 16.58 15.56
CA GLY A 275 13.88 15.39 16.22
C GLY A 275 12.49 15.67 16.81
N GLU A 276 12.28 16.83 17.43
CA GLU A 276 11.01 17.24 18.03
C GLU A 276 9.85 17.28 17.02
N ILE A 277 10.05 17.89 15.85
CA ILE A 277 9.03 17.96 14.80
C ILE A 277 8.74 16.55 14.26
N ALA A 278 9.76 15.72 14.10
CA ALA A 278 9.58 14.33 13.68
C ALA A 278 8.81 13.51 14.74
N CYS A 279 9.09 13.70 16.04
CA CYS A 279 8.35 13.07 17.14
C CYS A 279 6.88 13.48 17.11
N GLN A 280 6.60 14.78 16.95
CA GLN A 280 5.24 15.30 16.90
C GLN A 280 4.47 14.74 15.71
N ALA A 281 5.07 14.73 14.51
CA ALA A 281 4.45 14.14 13.32
C ALA A 281 4.12 12.66 13.51
N VAL A 282 5.01 11.89 14.15
CA VAL A 282 4.74 10.46 14.46
C VAL A 282 3.61 10.31 15.48
N ASN A 283 3.56 11.14 16.53
CA ASN A 283 2.51 11.08 17.55
C ASN A 283 1.13 11.44 16.97
N ASP A 284 1.06 12.47 16.15
CA ASP A 284 -0.18 12.91 15.50
C ASP A 284 -0.73 11.80 14.60
N VAL A 285 0.14 11.18 13.79
CA VAL A 285 -0.21 10.03 12.96
C VAL A 285 -0.64 8.83 13.81
N ALA A 286 0.10 8.50 14.87
CA ALA A 286 -0.21 7.35 15.73
C ALA A 286 -1.59 7.48 16.39
N LEU A 287 -1.95 8.69 16.86
CA LEU A 287 -3.26 8.95 17.45
C LEU A 287 -4.37 8.78 16.41
N ALA A 288 -4.22 9.39 15.22
CA ALA A 288 -5.21 9.30 14.15
C ALA A 288 -5.41 7.87 13.65
N VAL A 289 -4.31 7.12 13.48
CA VAL A 289 -4.29 5.74 13.01
C VAL A 289 -4.91 4.79 14.02
N THR A 290 -4.61 4.94 15.31
CA THR A 290 -5.13 4.04 16.35
C THR A 290 -6.65 4.04 16.36
N LEU A 291 -7.26 5.24 16.29
CA LEU A 291 -8.71 5.39 16.20
C LEU A 291 -9.28 4.75 14.91
N ARG A 292 -8.56 4.88 13.79
CA ARG A 292 -8.97 4.33 12.49
C ARG A 292 -8.88 2.79 12.46
N LEU A 293 -7.82 2.22 13.03
CA LEU A 293 -7.62 0.77 13.13
C LEU A 293 -8.67 0.12 14.03
N ASP A 294 -8.97 0.72 15.19
CA ASP A 294 -10.02 0.21 16.09
C ASP A 294 -11.40 0.18 15.39
N LYS A 295 -11.78 1.30 14.76
CA LYS A 295 -13.02 1.41 13.99
C LYS A 295 -13.11 0.35 12.89
N ARG A 296 -12.03 0.15 12.13
CA ARG A 296 -12.05 -0.61 10.88
C ARG A 296 -11.77 -2.11 11.04
N LEU A 297 -10.85 -2.49 11.93
CA LEU A 297 -10.47 -3.89 12.13
C LEU A 297 -11.32 -4.60 13.18
N LEU A 298 -11.87 -3.85 14.14
CA LEU A 298 -12.58 -4.44 15.26
C LEU A 298 -14.07 -4.10 15.22
N ARG A 299 -14.44 -2.82 15.23
CA ARG A 299 -15.85 -2.41 15.36
C ARG A 299 -16.68 -2.73 14.12
N LEU A 300 -16.21 -2.38 12.93
CA LEU A 300 -16.96 -2.59 11.69
C LEU A 300 -17.23 -4.10 11.42
N PRO A 301 -16.24 -5.01 11.52
CA PRO A 301 -16.51 -6.44 11.35
C PRO A 301 -17.41 -7.01 12.45
N ALA A 302 -17.27 -6.54 13.70
CA ALA A 302 -18.16 -6.94 14.79
C ALA A 302 -19.61 -6.53 14.50
N LEU A 303 -19.83 -5.29 14.10
CA LEU A 303 -21.17 -4.77 13.78
C LEU A 303 -21.84 -5.57 12.64
N TYR A 304 -21.10 -5.94 11.59
CA TYR A 304 -21.64 -6.79 10.54
C TYR A 304 -21.94 -8.22 11.01
N ARG A 305 -21.07 -8.82 11.85
CA ARG A 305 -21.34 -10.16 12.40
C ARG A 305 -22.57 -10.16 13.30
N ASP A 306 -22.68 -9.17 14.17
CA ASP A 306 -23.83 -9.00 15.06
C ASP A 306 -25.11 -8.75 14.26
N ALA A 307 -25.04 -7.92 13.21
CA ALA A 307 -26.13 -7.71 12.27
C ALA A 307 -26.59 -9.01 11.59
N CYS A 308 -25.65 -9.81 11.08
CA CYS A 308 -25.97 -11.12 10.51
C CYS A 308 -26.63 -12.05 11.54
N GLY A 309 -26.16 -12.05 12.78
CA GLY A 309 -26.73 -12.84 13.87
C GLY A 309 -28.17 -12.41 14.22
N VAL A 310 -28.44 -11.10 14.27
CA VAL A 310 -29.80 -10.57 14.50
C VAL A 310 -30.74 -10.97 13.37
N VAL A 311 -30.32 -10.80 12.11
CA VAL A 311 -31.14 -11.20 10.95
C VAL A 311 -31.38 -12.71 10.94
N GLN A 312 -30.38 -13.50 11.32
CA GLN A 312 -30.52 -14.96 11.43
C GLN A 312 -31.60 -15.33 12.44
N SER A 313 -31.60 -14.70 13.62
CA SER A 313 -32.63 -14.91 14.66
C SER A 313 -34.02 -14.49 14.17
N ILE A 314 -34.14 -13.32 13.53
CA ILE A 314 -35.42 -12.86 12.95
C ILE A 314 -35.97 -13.88 11.95
N ALA A 315 -35.11 -14.35 11.03
CA ALA A 315 -35.53 -15.32 10.02
C ALA A 315 -35.91 -16.69 10.62
N GLN A 316 -35.21 -17.13 11.67
CA GLN A 316 -35.55 -18.36 12.41
C GLN A 316 -36.91 -18.24 13.11
N ASP A 317 -37.17 -17.11 13.77
CA ASP A 317 -38.39 -16.86 14.53
C ASP A 317 -39.61 -16.72 13.60
N GLU A 318 -39.52 -15.90 12.56
CA GLU A 318 -40.63 -15.67 11.60
C GLU A 318 -40.99 -16.95 10.82
N LEU A 319 -40.00 -17.77 10.46
CA LEU A 319 -40.21 -19.05 9.77
C LEU A 319 -40.44 -20.23 10.73
N LYS A 320 -40.40 -20.00 12.05
CA LYS A 320 -40.61 -21.03 13.10
C LYS A 320 -39.69 -22.25 12.95
N LEU A 321 -38.43 -22.01 12.64
CA LEU A 321 -37.43 -23.06 12.41
C LEU A 321 -36.79 -23.49 13.73
N ASP A 322 -36.64 -24.79 13.94
CA ASP A 322 -36.15 -25.37 15.22
C ASP A 322 -34.63 -25.19 15.44
N GLY A 323 -33.91 -24.62 14.47
CA GLY A 323 -32.48 -24.27 14.52
C GLY A 323 -31.48 -25.44 14.57
N LYS A 324 -31.93 -26.64 15.01
CA LYS A 324 -31.09 -27.84 15.17
C LYS A 324 -30.89 -28.63 13.88
N ARG A 325 -31.96 -28.76 13.08
CA ARG A 325 -31.95 -29.46 11.78
C ARG A 325 -32.04 -28.49 10.61
N GLU A 326 -32.75 -27.40 10.83
CA GLU A 326 -33.05 -26.35 9.87
C GLU A 326 -32.18 -25.14 10.20
N ARG A 327 -31.10 -25.01 9.45
CA ARG A 327 -30.08 -23.98 9.64
C ARG A 327 -30.33 -22.86 8.67
N VAL A 328 -30.63 -21.68 9.22
CA VAL A 328 -30.61 -20.42 8.48
C VAL A 328 -29.19 -19.87 8.46
N ARG A 329 -28.73 -19.40 7.31
CA ARG A 329 -27.46 -18.70 7.12
C ARG A 329 -27.74 -17.31 6.59
N VAL A 330 -26.97 -16.35 7.06
CA VAL A 330 -27.08 -14.95 6.64
C VAL A 330 -25.71 -14.45 6.27
N ALA A 331 -25.57 -13.88 5.08
CA ALA A 331 -24.33 -13.25 4.63
C ALA A 331 -24.57 -11.82 4.15
N VAL A 332 -23.61 -10.94 4.44
CA VAL A 332 -23.53 -9.59 3.90
C VAL A 332 -22.63 -9.61 2.67
N ALA A 333 -23.21 -9.31 1.52
CA ALA A 333 -22.52 -9.16 0.24
C ALA A 333 -22.27 -7.69 -0.10
N ARG A 334 -21.05 -7.38 -0.54
CA ARG A 334 -20.62 -6.02 -0.92
C ARG A 334 -19.80 -6.01 -2.20
N LEU A 335 -19.73 -4.86 -2.85
CA LEU A 335 -18.74 -4.62 -3.90
C LEU A 335 -17.37 -4.43 -3.25
N ASP A 336 -16.39 -5.25 -3.62
CA ASP A 336 -14.99 -4.99 -3.25
C ASP A 336 -14.49 -3.73 -3.97
N ARG A 337 -13.50 -3.05 -3.39
CA ARG A 337 -12.91 -1.86 -4.02
C ARG A 337 -12.33 -2.21 -5.39
N GLY A 338 -12.73 -1.44 -6.41
CA GLY A 338 -12.33 -1.65 -7.81
C GLY A 338 -13.12 -2.73 -8.55
N TYR A 339 -14.02 -3.47 -7.86
CA TYR A 339 -14.88 -4.48 -8.49
C TYR A 339 -16.19 -3.83 -8.93
N THR A 340 -16.58 -4.04 -10.18
CA THR A 340 -17.80 -3.44 -10.77
C THR A 340 -18.83 -4.46 -11.22
N ARG A 341 -18.48 -5.75 -11.20
CA ARG A 341 -19.29 -6.84 -11.81
C ARG A 341 -19.58 -8.00 -10.87
N SER A 342 -19.22 -7.90 -9.59
CA SER A 342 -19.35 -9.01 -8.65
C SER A 342 -19.44 -8.53 -7.20
N LEU A 343 -20.24 -9.24 -6.40
CA LEU A 343 -20.39 -9.06 -4.97
C LEU A 343 -19.63 -10.16 -4.22
N ARG A 344 -18.92 -9.80 -3.15
CA ARG A 344 -18.26 -10.75 -2.26
C ARG A 344 -19.04 -10.87 -0.97
N PHE A 345 -19.28 -12.09 -0.51
CA PHE A 345 -19.67 -12.31 0.88
C PHE A 345 -18.51 -11.96 1.81
N SER A 346 -18.77 -11.02 2.70
CA SER A 346 -17.77 -10.43 3.58
C SER A 346 -17.89 -10.89 5.03
N HIS A 347 -19.13 -11.04 5.51
CA HIS A 347 -19.44 -11.43 6.88
C HIS A 347 -20.68 -12.32 6.85
N GLY A 348 -20.74 -13.31 7.74
CA GLY A 348 -21.90 -14.18 7.83
C GLY A 348 -22.16 -14.75 9.21
N ALA A 349 -23.37 -15.28 9.39
CA ALA A 349 -23.81 -16.02 10.56
C ALA A 349 -24.44 -17.35 10.12
N GLY A 350 -24.21 -18.42 10.88
CA GLY A 350 -24.73 -19.76 10.57
C GLY A 350 -23.91 -20.59 9.57
N PHE A 351 -22.81 -20.05 9.06
CA PHE A 351 -21.83 -20.82 8.29
C PHE A 351 -21.06 -21.75 9.24
N ALA A 352 -20.91 -23.03 8.87
CA ALA A 352 -20.16 -24.02 9.67
C ALA A 352 -18.98 -24.53 8.87
N ASN A 353 -18.10 -23.60 8.47
CA ASN A 353 -17.00 -23.82 7.54
C ASN A 353 -17.51 -24.31 6.16
N ASP A 354 -18.66 -23.78 5.73
CA ASP A 354 -19.17 -24.08 4.40
C ASP A 354 -18.28 -23.38 3.36
N ALA A 355 -17.95 -24.08 2.27
CA ALA A 355 -17.00 -23.58 1.27
C ALA A 355 -17.48 -22.32 0.51
N ASP A 356 -18.75 -21.93 0.69
CA ASP A 356 -19.36 -20.75 0.06
C ASP A 356 -19.37 -19.50 0.95
N GLU A 357 -18.83 -19.54 2.17
CA GLU A 357 -18.88 -18.43 3.13
C GLU A 357 -18.30 -17.09 2.61
N THR A 358 -17.21 -17.16 1.84
CA THR A 358 -16.54 -15.98 1.25
C THR A 358 -16.72 -15.90 -0.27
N MET A 359 -17.78 -16.54 -0.80
CA MET A 359 -18.01 -16.67 -2.23
C MET A 359 -18.14 -15.31 -2.92
N LEU A 360 -17.42 -15.17 -4.05
CA LEU A 360 -17.58 -14.05 -4.97
C LEU A 360 -18.67 -14.38 -6.00
N LEU A 361 -19.79 -13.67 -5.97
CA LEU A 361 -20.94 -13.85 -6.86
C LEU A 361 -20.93 -12.82 -8.00
N PRO A 362 -21.11 -13.22 -9.26
CA PRO A 362 -21.27 -12.27 -10.36
C PRO A 362 -22.60 -11.53 -10.26
N LEU A 363 -22.63 -10.26 -10.67
CA LEU A 363 -23.88 -9.48 -10.76
C LEU A 363 -24.82 -10.01 -11.85
N GLU A 364 -24.25 -10.67 -12.86
CA GLU A 364 -25.01 -11.37 -13.89
C GLU A 364 -25.09 -12.85 -13.56
N GLY A 365 -26.31 -13.39 -13.62
CA GLY A 365 -26.54 -14.81 -13.47
C GLY A 365 -26.59 -15.32 -12.02
N SER A 366 -26.80 -14.43 -11.03
CA SER A 366 -27.04 -14.82 -9.64
C SER A 366 -28.26 -14.09 -9.08
N VAL A 367 -28.97 -14.71 -8.12
CA VAL A 367 -30.11 -14.08 -7.42
C VAL A 367 -29.68 -12.79 -6.71
N ALA A 368 -28.52 -12.83 -6.05
CA ALA A 368 -27.90 -11.69 -5.40
C ALA A 368 -27.61 -10.54 -6.38
N GLY A 369 -27.07 -10.87 -7.55
CA GLY A 369 -26.77 -9.91 -8.61
C GLY A 369 -28.02 -9.27 -9.21
N LEU A 370 -29.08 -10.06 -9.39
CA LEU A 370 -30.38 -9.58 -9.87
C LEU A 370 -30.99 -8.59 -8.88
N ALA A 371 -31.08 -8.97 -7.60
CA ALA A 371 -31.58 -8.11 -6.52
C ALA A 371 -30.79 -6.79 -6.41
N TRP A 372 -29.46 -6.87 -6.52
CA TRP A 372 -28.59 -5.68 -6.50
C TRP A 372 -28.86 -4.72 -7.66
N ARG A 373 -29.00 -5.26 -8.88
CA ARG A 373 -29.20 -4.45 -10.10
C ARG A 373 -30.57 -3.80 -10.15
N GLU A 374 -31.60 -4.53 -9.75
CA GLU A 374 -32.99 -4.06 -9.78
C GLU A 374 -33.37 -3.25 -8.55
N ARG A 375 -32.56 -3.31 -7.48
CA ARG A 375 -32.80 -2.63 -6.19
C ARG A 375 -34.06 -3.14 -5.49
N GLU A 376 -34.46 -4.36 -5.82
CA GLU A 376 -35.63 -5.05 -5.28
C GLU A 376 -35.23 -6.35 -4.60
N SER A 377 -35.98 -6.73 -3.57
CA SER A 377 -35.74 -7.99 -2.86
C SER A 377 -36.16 -9.16 -3.74
N ARG A 378 -35.38 -10.24 -3.75
CA ARG A 378 -35.65 -11.44 -4.54
C ARG A 378 -35.66 -12.68 -3.65
N PHE A 379 -36.61 -13.57 -3.88
CA PHE A 379 -36.72 -14.86 -3.22
C PHE A 379 -36.86 -15.96 -4.28
N GLU A 380 -36.07 -17.02 -4.17
CA GLU A 380 -36.14 -18.19 -5.04
C GLU A 380 -35.98 -19.48 -4.24
N THR A 381 -36.77 -20.49 -4.57
CA THR A 381 -36.64 -21.85 -4.03
C THR A 381 -35.74 -22.70 -4.93
N TYR A 382 -35.07 -23.69 -4.34
CA TYR A 382 -34.19 -24.60 -5.07
C TYR A 382 -35.00 -25.73 -5.73
N PRO A 383 -34.74 -26.10 -7.00
CA PRO A 383 -33.68 -25.58 -7.88
C PRO A 383 -33.95 -24.16 -8.37
N LEU A 384 -32.91 -23.32 -8.33
CA LEU A 384 -32.98 -21.93 -8.81
C LEU A 384 -33.26 -21.87 -10.32
N SER A 385 -33.74 -20.72 -10.79
CA SER A 385 -33.97 -20.52 -12.22
C SER A 385 -32.68 -20.68 -13.02
N GLY A 386 -32.75 -21.21 -14.25
CA GLY A 386 -31.57 -21.41 -15.10
C GLY A 386 -30.80 -20.12 -15.40
N GLU A 387 -31.47 -18.96 -15.31
CA GLU A 387 -30.85 -17.65 -15.46
C GLU A 387 -30.09 -17.20 -14.21
N THR A 388 -30.52 -17.59 -13.00
CA THR A 388 -29.95 -17.18 -11.71
C THR A 388 -29.14 -18.28 -11.02
N ASP A 389 -29.11 -19.49 -11.59
CA ASP A 389 -28.31 -20.63 -11.15
C ASP A 389 -26.87 -20.59 -11.71
N LEU A 390 -26.25 -19.40 -11.73
CA LEU A 390 -24.86 -19.20 -12.14
C LEU A 390 -24.54 -19.89 -13.49
N PRO A 391 -25.17 -19.44 -14.60
CA PRO A 391 -25.02 -20.08 -15.90
C PRO A 391 -23.59 -20.03 -16.44
N GLY A 392 -23.32 -20.89 -17.41
CA GLY A 392 -22.03 -20.94 -18.11
C GLY A 392 -20.91 -21.73 -17.42
N PRO A 393 -19.84 -22.06 -18.17
CA PRO A 393 -18.75 -22.91 -17.68
C PRO A 393 -17.87 -22.21 -16.63
N ALA A 394 -17.74 -20.88 -16.69
CA ALA A 394 -16.94 -20.09 -15.75
C ALA A 394 -17.42 -20.23 -14.28
N ASN A 395 -18.70 -20.53 -14.09
CA ASN A 395 -19.32 -20.66 -12.79
C ASN A 395 -19.37 -22.11 -12.26
N ARG A 396 -18.75 -23.07 -12.96
CA ARG A 396 -18.73 -24.49 -12.56
C ARG A 396 -18.22 -24.70 -11.13
N LEU A 397 -17.14 -24.02 -10.72
CA LEU A 397 -16.59 -24.17 -9.37
C LEU A 397 -17.47 -23.51 -8.31
N ARG A 398 -18.08 -22.36 -8.61
CA ARG A 398 -19.04 -21.69 -7.70
C ARG A 398 -20.24 -22.60 -7.42
N ARG A 399 -20.81 -23.22 -8.46
CA ARG A 399 -21.91 -24.18 -8.31
C ARG A 399 -21.53 -25.42 -7.49
N LYS A 400 -20.26 -25.85 -7.54
CA LYS A 400 -19.75 -26.95 -6.71
C LYS A 400 -19.49 -26.55 -5.26
N ALA A 401 -19.04 -25.32 -5.03
CA ALA A 401 -18.75 -24.79 -3.70
C ALA A 401 -20.02 -24.38 -2.93
N ARG A 402 -21.09 -24.01 -3.65
CA ARG A 402 -22.40 -23.73 -3.07
C ARG A 402 -22.85 -24.84 -2.12
N TRP A 403 -23.45 -24.43 -1.02
CA TRP A 403 -24.00 -25.35 -0.04
C TRP A 403 -24.95 -26.38 -0.64
N ARG A 404 -24.64 -27.67 -0.39
CA ARG A 404 -25.34 -28.81 -1.02
C ARG A 404 -26.80 -28.94 -0.60
N ASN A 405 -27.13 -28.47 0.59
CA ASN A 405 -28.47 -28.62 1.17
C ASN A 405 -29.33 -27.36 1.00
N LEU A 406 -28.91 -26.42 0.15
CA LEU A 406 -29.66 -25.21 -0.11
C LEU A 406 -31.08 -25.53 -0.59
N ALA A 407 -32.08 -25.03 0.13
CA ALA A 407 -33.49 -25.21 -0.19
C ALA A 407 -34.13 -23.93 -0.77
N TRP A 408 -33.65 -22.76 -0.37
CA TRP A 408 -34.08 -21.45 -0.89
C TRP A 408 -33.05 -20.37 -0.57
N VAL A 409 -33.15 -19.25 -1.29
CA VAL A 409 -32.35 -18.05 -1.08
C VAL A 409 -33.23 -16.81 -1.17
N MET A 410 -32.99 -15.86 -0.27
CA MET A 410 -33.59 -14.54 -0.24
C MET A 410 -32.49 -13.50 -0.24
N CYS A 411 -32.57 -12.51 -1.13
CA CYS A 411 -31.60 -11.43 -1.26
C CYS A 411 -32.31 -10.09 -1.06
N VAL A 412 -31.89 -9.32 -0.06
CA VAL A 412 -32.46 -8.03 0.31
C VAL A 412 -31.42 -6.93 0.10
N PRO A 413 -31.58 -6.04 -0.89
CA PRO A 413 -30.69 -4.90 -1.07
C PRO A 413 -31.01 -3.79 -0.06
N ILE A 414 -29.97 -3.30 0.60
CA ILE A 414 -29.99 -2.12 1.47
C ILE A 414 -29.53 -0.92 0.64
N LEU A 415 -30.38 0.11 0.54
CA LEU A 415 -30.13 1.28 -0.28
C LEU A 415 -29.62 2.45 0.58
N ASN A 416 -28.72 3.26 0.01
CA ASN A 416 -28.33 4.56 0.55
C ASN A 416 -29.42 5.61 0.40
N LYS A 417 -29.24 6.76 1.05
CA LYS A 417 -30.13 7.93 0.93
C LYS A 417 -30.31 8.38 -0.52
N ASP A 418 -29.30 8.16 -1.37
CA ASP A 418 -29.32 8.46 -2.80
C ASP A 418 -29.99 7.37 -3.65
N GLY A 419 -30.51 6.31 -3.02
CA GLY A 419 -31.17 5.19 -3.69
C GLY A 419 -30.21 4.20 -4.38
N ALA A 420 -28.90 4.36 -4.21
CA ALA A 420 -27.90 3.41 -4.69
C ALA A 420 -27.77 2.23 -3.69
N PRO A 421 -27.61 0.98 -4.16
CA PRO A 421 -27.37 -0.16 -3.27
C PRO A 421 -26.02 -0.02 -2.56
N PHE A 422 -26.07 -0.17 -1.24
CA PHE A 422 -24.92 -0.07 -0.33
C PHE A 422 -24.39 -1.47 0.02
N VAL A 423 -25.29 -2.33 0.48
CA VAL A 423 -25.02 -3.68 0.93
C VAL A 423 -26.17 -4.59 0.51
N LEU A 424 -25.90 -5.85 0.24
CA LEU A 424 -26.92 -6.88 0.06
C LEU A 424 -26.88 -7.86 1.23
N VAL A 425 -28.04 -8.14 1.82
CA VAL A 425 -28.18 -9.22 2.82
C VAL A 425 -28.75 -10.44 2.12
N GLN A 426 -27.98 -11.52 2.06
CA GLN A 426 -28.47 -12.82 1.61
C GLN A 426 -28.85 -13.67 2.82
N ILE A 427 -30.03 -14.26 2.77
CA ILE A 427 -30.54 -15.22 3.75
C ILE A 427 -30.82 -16.52 2.99
N ASP A 428 -30.29 -17.63 3.49
CA ASP A 428 -30.56 -18.94 2.91
C ASP A 428 -30.73 -20.03 3.96
N SER A 429 -31.37 -21.13 3.60
CA SER A 429 -31.63 -22.24 4.53
C SER A 429 -31.75 -23.58 3.81
N ASN A 430 -31.60 -24.66 4.57
CA ASN A 430 -31.92 -26.02 4.15
C ASN A 430 -33.35 -26.45 4.48
N ALA A 431 -34.13 -25.59 5.14
CA ALA A 431 -35.54 -25.83 5.45
C ALA A 431 -36.37 -25.77 4.16
N LYS A 432 -37.17 -26.81 3.91
CA LYS A 432 -38.09 -26.80 2.76
C LYS A 432 -39.32 -25.99 3.12
N LEU A 433 -39.49 -24.86 2.42
CA LEU A 433 -40.66 -24.02 2.57
C LEU A 433 -41.79 -24.54 1.67
N VAL A 434 -42.99 -24.63 2.22
CA VAL A 434 -44.22 -24.87 1.46
C VAL A 434 -44.76 -23.51 1.03
N ASP A 435 -45.16 -23.37 -0.23
CA ASP A 435 -45.73 -22.12 -0.74
C ASP A 435 -47.14 -21.92 -0.17
N ASP A 436 -47.20 -21.32 1.02
CA ASP A 436 -48.42 -20.99 1.76
C ASP A 436 -48.41 -19.50 2.11
N GLN A 437 -49.60 -18.94 2.30
CA GLN A 437 -49.82 -17.53 2.63
C GLN A 437 -49.08 -17.12 3.91
N GLN A 438 -48.91 -18.04 4.87
CA GLN A 438 -48.12 -17.80 6.08
C GLN A 438 -46.64 -17.59 5.78
N VAL A 439 -46.05 -18.37 4.86
CA VAL A 439 -44.64 -18.24 4.49
C VAL A 439 -44.43 -16.94 3.71
N GLN A 440 -45.34 -16.61 2.79
CA GLN A 440 -45.27 -15.34 2.05
C GLN A 440 -45.35 -14.13 3.00
N ALA A 441 -46.24 -14.18 4.01
CA ALA A 441 -46.30 -13.15 5.04
C ALA A 441 -45.01 -13.07 5.87
N ALA A 442 -44.43 -14.21 6.26
CA ALA A 442 -43.17 -14.26 6.99
C ALA A 442 -42.01 -13.67 6.17
N LEU A 443 -41.93 -13.96 4.86
CA LEU A 443 -40.91 -13.40 3.97
C LEU A 443 -41.02 -11.86 3.88
N ILE A 444 -42.24 -11.32 3.77
CA ILE A 444 -42.46 -9.87 3.77
C ILE A 444 -42.05 -9.25 5.11
N ASN A 445 -42.36 -9.91 6.23
CA ASN A 445 -41.94 -9.46 7.56
C ASN A 445 -40.42 -9.44 7.70
N ILE A 446 -39.75 -10.51 7.26
CA ILE A 446 -38.28 -10.61 7.26
C ILE A 446 -37.69 -9.47 6.43
N GLU A 447 -38.20 -9.24 5.21
CA GLU A 447 -37.74 -8.14 4.36
C GLU A 447 -37.85 -6.79 5.08
N GLY A 448 -39.02 -6.50 5.66
CA GLY A 448 -39.29 -5.26 6.37
C GLY A 448 -38.37 -5.09 7.59
N ALA A 449 -38.19 -6.16 8.37
CA ALA A 449 -37.33 -6.16 9.55
C ALA A 449 -35.86 -5.95 9.18
N VAL A 450 -35.37 -6.63 8.13
CA VAL A 450 -34.00 -6.47 7.62
C VAL A 450 -33.75 -5.05 7.16
N LYS A 451 -34.64 -4.49 6.32
CA LYS A 451 -34.52 -3.11 5.84
C LYS A 451 -34.57 -2.09 6.98
N SER A 452 -35.44 -2.30 7.96
CA SER A 452 -35.55 -1.43 9.13
C SER A 452 -34.29 -1.49 10.00
N PHE A 453 -33.81 -2.68 10.33
CA PHE A 453 -32.62 -2.88 11.16
C PHE A 453 -31.37 -2.28 10.50
N PHE A 454 -31.12 -2.60 9.22
CA PHE A 454 -30.00 -2.03 8.49
C PHE A 454 -30.12 -0.51 8.31
N GLY A 455 -31.34 0.03 8.18
CA GLY A 455 -31.58 1.47 8.16
C GLY A 455 -31.20 2.17 9.48
N LEU A 456 -31.34 1.50 10.63
CA LEU A 456 -30.94 2.04 11.93
C LEU A 456 -29.42 2.12 12.07
N ILE A 457 -28.72 1.06 11.68
CA ILE A 457 -27.25 0.98 11.76
C ILE A 457 -26.54 1.63 10.56
N GLN A 458 -27.29 2.05 9.54
CA GLN A 458 -26.71 2.59 8.31
C GLN A 458 -25.82 3.80 8.54
N ASN A 459 -26.24 4.76 9.37
CA ASN A 459 -25.42 5.94 9.63
C ASN A 459 -24.11 5.58 10.34
N GLU A 460 -24.13 4.59 11.25
CA GLU A 460 -22.94 4.10 11.94
C GLU A 460 -22.02 3.33 10.98
N LEU A 461 -22.57 2.46 10.13
CA LEU A 461 -21.83 1.77 9.08
C LEU A 461 -21.17 2.76 8.13
N VAL A 462 -21.92 3.76 7.68
CA VAL A 462 -21.40 4.82 6.81
C VAL A 462 -20.32 5.61 7.55
N GLU A 463 -20.49 6.01 8.81
CA GLU A 463 -19.43 6.73 9.56
C GLU A 463 -18.14 5.91 9.70
N LEU A 464 -18.27 4.61 9.96
CA LEU A 464 -17.14 3.69 10.08
C LEU A 464 -16.43 3.47 8.73
N GLU A 465 -17.15 3.59 7.61
CA GLU A 465 -16.60 3.49 6.26
C GLU A 465 -16.08 4.83 5.68
N ASP A 466 -16.80 5.94 5.90
CA ASP A 466 -16.59 7.29 5.36
C ASP A 466 -15.67 8.18 6.18
N GLY A 467 -15.03 7.70 7.25
CA GLY A 467 -13.84 8.33 7.85
C GLY A 467 -12.64 8.47 6.88
N VAL A 468 -12.90 8.38 5.57
CA VAL A 468 -12.01 8.38 4.41
C VAL A 468 -12.56 9.28 3.28
N SER A 469 -13.86 9.60 3.23
CA SER A 469 -14.48 10.31 2.09
C SER A 469 -14.36 11.85 2.14
N ALA A 470 -13.52 12.39 3.03
CA ALA A 470 -13.19 13.82 3.03
C ALA A 470 -12.11 14.20 2.00
N GLU A 471 -11.59 13.24 1.23
CA GLU A 471 -10.61 13.50 0.17
C GLU A 471 -11.20 13.01 -1.16
N LYS A 472 -11.82 13.96 -1.86
CA LYS A 472 -12.21 13.86 -3.27
C LYS A 472 -11.08 14.40 -4.14
#